data_AF-A0A2V6P8M3-F1
#
_entry.id   AF-A0A2V6P8M3-F1
#
_cell.length_a   1.000
_cell.length_b   1.000
_cell.length_c   1.000
_cell.angle_alpha   90.00
_cell.angle_beta   90.00
_cell.angle_gamma   90.00
#
_symmetry.space_group_name_H-M   'P 1'
#
loop_
_entity.id
_entity.type
_entity.pdbx_description
1 polymer ?
#
loop_
_entity_poly.entity_id
_entity_poly.type
_entity_poly.pdbx_seq_one_letter_code
_entity_poly.pdbx_strand_id
1 'polypeptide(L)'
;MYSPTQDEFLKLAAQGNLIPVTRRLLADFETPLSAYRKIRGPDESFLFESVEGGEHLGRYSFVGCNPRAVIRQTGNRVEIIENGKV
;
A
#
# COMPACT_ATOMS: atom_id res chain seq x y z
N MET A 1 -14.49 11.49 -1.37
CA MET A 1 -14.52 11.80 0.07
C MET A 1 -13.55 10.86 0.79
N TYR A 2 -12.88 11.30 1.85
CA TYR A 2 -12.07 10.39 2.68
C TYR A 2 -12.96 9.58 3.62
N SER A 3 -12.56 8.34 3.91
CA SER A 3 -13.24 7.45 4.85
C SER A 3 -12.16 6.71 5.67
N PRO A 4 -12.28 6.65 7.01
CA PRO A 4 -13.31 7.28 7.83
C PRO A 4 -13.24 8.83 7.82
N THR A 5 -14.34 9.48 8.19
CA THR A 5 -14.33 10.91 8.57
C THR A 5 -13.47 11.11 9.83
N GLN A 6 -13.13 12.37 10.15
CA GLN A 6 -12.33 12.66 11.34
C GLN A 6 -12.99 12.14 12.63
N ASP A 7 -14.29 12.37 12.81
CA ASP A 7 -15.01 11.92 14.01
C ASP A 7 -15.06 10.38 14.11
N GLU A 8 -15.25 9.70 12.97
CA GLU A 8 -15.20 8.24 12.91
C GLU A 8 -13.79 7.70 13.19
N PHE A 9 -12.75 8.35 12.66
CA PHE A 9 -11.36 8.00 12.92
C PHE A 9 -11.07 8.07 14.42
N LEU A 10 -11.47 9.15 15.10
CA LEU A 10 -11.25 9.31 16.54
C LEU A 10 -11.96 8.22 17.35
N LYS A 11 -13.16 7.80 16.94
CA LYS A 11 -13.88 6.68 17.57
C LYS A 11 -13.18 5.33 17.35
N LEU A 12 -12.65 5.08 16.15
CA LEU A 12 -11.91 3.86 15.83
C LEU A 12 -10.54 3.82 16.55
N ALA A 13 -9.87 4.97 16.69
CA ALA A 13 -8.59 5.09 17.38
C ALA A 13 -8.68 4.76 18.87
N ALA A 14 -9.86 4.85 19.48
CA ALA A 14 -10.07 4.37 20.85
C ALA A 14 -10.10 2.83 20.96
N GLN A 15 -10.24 2.10 19.84
CA GLN A 15 -10.37 0.64 19.80
C GLN A 15 -9.09 -0.07 19.32
N GLY A 16 -8.17 0.65 18.69
CA GLY A 16 -6.93 0.10 18.16
C GLY A 16 -5.97 1.17 17.65
N ASN A 17 -4.78 0.77 17.24
CA ASN A 17 -3.70 1.69 16.84
C ASN A 17 -3.41 1.71 15.32
N LEU A 18 -4.18 0.96 14.52
CA LEU A 18 -4.06 0.93 13.07
C LEU A 18 -5.43 1.14 12.42
N ILE A 19 -5.61 2.31 11.81
CA ILE A 19 -6.88 2.72 11.22
C ILE A 19 -6.62 3.16 9.77
N PRO A 20 -7.10 2.41 8.75
CA PRO A 20 -6.86 2.77 7.36
C PRO A 20 -7.73 3.97 6.95
N VAL A 21 -7.07 5.06 6.56
CA VAL A 21 -7.74 6.21 5.92
C VAL A 21 -7.65 6.06 4.42
N THR A 22 -8.80 6.03 3.77
CA THR A 22 -8.94 5.68 2.36
C THR A 22 -9.74 6.73 1.61
N ARG A 23 -9.56 6.77 0.29
CA ARG A 23 -10.43 7.49 -0.64
C ARG A 23 -10.58 6.64 -1.89
N ARG A 24 -11.81 6.52 -2.39
CA ARG A 24 -12.07 5.93 -3.71
C ARG A 24 -12.01 7.01 -4.77
N LEU A 25 -11.32 6.72 -5.86
CA LEU A 25 -11.12 7.60 -7.01
C LEU A 25 -11.62 6.87 -8.26
N LEU A 26 -12.14 7.62 -9.24
CA LEU A 26 -12.34 7.09 -10.59
C LEU A 26 -10.98 6.97 -11.27
N ALA A 27 -10.73 5.84 -11.90
CA ALA A 27 -9.44 5.49 -12.49
C ALA A 27 -9.64 4.72 -13.80
N ASP A 28 -10.69 5.04 -14.54
CA ASP A 28 -11.17 4.29 -15.69
C ASP A 28 -10.16 4.26 -16.86
N PHE A 29 -9.21 5.19 -16.85
CA PHE A 29 -8.09 5.26 -17.80
C PHE A 29 -6.79 4.65 -17.27
N GLU A 30 -6.79 4.12 -16.05
CA GLU A 30 -5.62 3.49 -15.47
C GLU A 30 -5.66 1.98 -15.65
N THR A 31 -4.52 1.42 -16.02
CA THR A 31 -4.21 0.01 -15.75
C THR A 31 -3.46 -0.08 -14.42
N PRO A 32 -3.38 -1.26 -13.77
CA PRO A 32 -2.58 -1.41 -12.57
C PRO A 32 -1.13 -0.93 -12.73
N LEU A 33 -0.51 -1.21 -13.89
CA LEU A 33 0.83 -0.75 -14.21
C LEU A 33 0.92 0.77 -14.39
N SER A 34 -0.05 1.41 -15.05
CA SER A 34 -0.03 2.87 -15.20
C SER A 34 -0.25 3.57 -13.85
N ALA A 35 -1.15 3.04 -13.01
CA ALA A 35 -1.35 3.51 -11.66
C ALA A 35 -0.08 3.37 -10.82
N TYR A 36 0.55 2.18 -10.81
CA TYR A 36 1.82 1.93 -10.12
C TYR A 36 2.89 2.95 -10.52
N ARG A 37 3.09 3.16 -11.82
CA ARG A 37 4.10 4.11 -12.33
C ARG A 37 3.86 5.55 -11.88
N LYS A 38 2.59 5.96 -11.70
CA LYS A 38 2.21 7.30 -11.24
C LYS A 38 2.39 7.49 -9.74
N ILE A 39 2.17 6.45 -8.94
CA ILE A 39 2.17 6.56 -7.47
C ILE A 39 3.46 6.09 -6.81
N ARG A 40 4.27 5.28 -7.50
CA ARG A 40 5.54 4.82 -6.92
C ARG A 40 6.43 6.03 -6.59
N GLY A 41 6.95 6.02 -5.37
CA GLY A 41 7.98 6.97 -4.94
C GLY A 41 9.38 6.55 -5.41
N PRO A 42 10.41 7.27 -4.93
CA PRO A 42 11.80 6.84 -5.07
C PRO A 42 12.15 5.65 -4.16
N ASP A 43 11.39 5.47 -3.06
CA ASP A 43 11.60 4.42 -2.07
C ASP A 43 11.03 3.06 -2.52
N GLU A 44 11.17 2.05 -1.66
CA GLU A 44 10.67 0.70 -1.89
C GLU A 44 9.17 0.70 -2.24
N SER A 45 8.82 -0.04 -3.29
CA SER A 45 7.44 -0.14 -3.77
C SER A 45 7.19 -1.49 -4.44
N PHE A 46 5.92 -1.90 -4.49
CA PHE A 46 5.51 -3.13 -5.16
C PHE A 46 4.22 -2.95 -5.95
N LEU A 47 4.04 -3.81 -6.95
CA LEU A 47 2.79 -4.06 -7.65
C LEU A 47 2.56 -5.58 -7.62
N PHE A 48 1.43 -6.00 -7.05
CA PHE A 48 0.99 -7.39 -7.08
C PHE A 48 -0.26 -7.52 -7.94
N GLU A 49 -0.23 -8.47 -8.86
CA GLU A 49 -1.32 -8.82 -9.75
C GLU A 49 -1.57 -10.32 -9.65
N SER A 50 -2.85 -10.71 -9.59
CA SER A 50 -3.24 -12.12 -9.58
C SER A 50 -3.61 -12.57 -10.99
N VAL A 51 -3.21 -13.77 -11.37
CA VAL A 51 -3.62 -14.43 -12.61
C VAL A 51 -4.29 -15.75 -12.25
N GLU A 52 -5.58 -15.87 -12.56
CA GLU A 52 -6.36 -17.08 -12.40
C GLU A 52 -6.40 -17.85 -13.73
N GLY A 53 -6.01 -19.13 -13.70
CA GLY A 53 -6.09 -20.01 -14.88
C GLY A 53 -5.19 -19.64 -16.06
N GLY A 54 -4.21 -18.74 -15.88
CA GLY A 54 -3.24 -18.34 -16.90
C GLY A 54 -3.71 -17.21 -17.84
N GLU A 55 -5.02 -16.97 -17.93
CA GLU A 55 -5.59 -15.99 -18.88
C GLU A 55 -6.48 -14.92 -18.23
N HIS A 56 -6.95 -15.12 -17.01
CA HIS A 56 -7.82 -14.15 -16.34
C HIS A 56 -7.08 -13.37 -15.26
N LEU A 57 -6.96 -12.06 -15.45
CA LEU A 57 -6.52 -11.15 -14.40
C LEU A 57 -7.55 -11.14 -13.26
N GLY A 58 -7.05 -11.28 -12.03
CA GLY A 58 -7.87 -11.17 -10.83
C GLY A 58 -8.52 -9.79 -10.72
N ARG A 59 -9.63 -9.71 -9.97
CA ARG A 59 -10.42 -8.48 -9.82
C ARG A 59 -9.64 -7.30 -9.23
N TYR A 60 -8.58 -7.58 -8.47
CA TYR A 60 -7.81 -6.58 -7.76
C TYR A 60 -6.32 -6.72 -8.03
N SER A 61 -5.67 -5.58 -8.23
CA SER A 61 -4.22 -5.42 -8.13
C SER A 61 -3.90 -4.58 -6.90
N PHE A 62 -2.77 -4.87 -6.24
CA PHE A 62 -2.32 -4.14 -5.05
C PHE A 62 -1.05 -3.37 -5.35
N VAL A 63 -1.06 -2.08 -5.03
CA VAL A 63 0.14 -1.24 -5.08
C VAL A 63 0.48 -0.77 -3.68
N GLY A 64 1.74 -0.96 -3.29
CA GLY A 64 2.32 -0.37 -2.09
C GLY A 64 3.52 0.50 -2.45
N CYS A 65 3.65 1.64 -1.78
CA CYS A 65 4.78 2.55 -1.91
C CYS A 65 4.99 3.29 -0.58
N ASN A 66 6.16 3.93 -0.42
CA ASN A 66 6.51 4.74 0.74
C ASN A 66 6.25 4.01 2.08
N PRO A 67 6.83 2.81 2.28
CA PRO A 67 6.60 2.06 3.51
C PRO A 67 7.12 2.83 4.73
N ARG A 68 6.40 2.76 5.85
CA ARG A 68 6.85 3.32 7.14
C ARG A 68 8.15 2.67 7.62
N ALA A 69 8.26 1.36 7.39
CA ALA A 69 9.35 0.52 7.84
C ALA A 69 9.65 -0.58 6.80
N VAL A 70 10.93 -0.94 6.64
CA VAL A 70 11.39 -2.08 5.83
C VAL A 70 12.21 -3.00 6.70
N ILE A 71 11.79 -4.26 6.82
CA ILE A 71 12.57 -5.28 7.50
C ILE A 71 13.40 -6.02 6.45
N ARG A 72 14.72 -5.98 6.57
CA ARG A 72 15.65 -6.59 5.62
C ARG A 72 16.55 -7.59 6.34
N GLN A 73 16.73 -8.77 5.76
CA GLN A 73 17.65 -9.77 6.24
C GLN A 73 18.73 -10.07 5.20
N THR A 74 19.99 -10.00 5.62
CA THR A 74 21.16 -10.39 4.82
C THR A 74 21.99 -11.37 5.63
N GLY A 75 21.99 -12.65 5.26
CA GLY A 75 22.62 -13.70 6.05
C GLY A 75 22.00 -13.82 7.45
N ASN A 76 22.81 -13.64 8.49
CA ASN A 76 22.40 -13.63 9.90
C ASN A 76 22.10 -12.23 10.45
N ARG A 77 22.18 -11.17 9.63
CA ARG A 77 21.87 -9.79 10.03
C ARG A 77 20.45 -9.41 9.64
N VAL A 78 19.69 -8.90 10.60
CA VAL A 78 18.36 -8.31 10.39
C VAL A 78 18.44 -6.81 10.68
N GLU A 79 17.87 -6.00 9.79
CA GLU A 79 17.81 -4.54 9.89
C GLU A 79 16.36 -4.10 9.75
N ILE A 80 15.96 -3.09 10.53
CA ILE A 80 14.65 -2.45 10.42
C ILE A 80 14.92 -1.01 10.02
N ILE A 81 14.55 -0.65 8.79
CA ILE A 81 14.73 0.68 8.23
C ILE A 81 13.42 1.45 8.42
N GLU A 82 13.34 2.38 9.37
CA GLU A 82 12.17 3.25 9.59
C GLU A 82 12.48 4.70 9.20
N ASN A 83 11.58 5.35 8.45
CA ASN A 83 11.76 6.76 8.01
C ASN A 83 13.12 7.03 7.33
N GLY A 84 13.67 6.07 6.58
CA GLY A 84 14.98 6.18 5.92
C GLY A 84 16.20 6.07 6.83
N LYS A 85 16.02 5.68 8.11
CA LYS A 85 17.09 5.42 9.06
C LYS A 85 17.12 3.94 9.45
N VAL A 86 18.32 3.37 9.52
CA VAL A 86 18.57 2.02 10.07
C VAL A 86 18.59 2.09 11.59
#